data_AF-A0A1Q9VUZ0-F1
#
_entry.id   AF-A0A1Q9VUZ0-F1
#
_cell.length_a   1.000
_cell.length_b   1.000
_cell.length_c   1.000
_cell.angle_alpha   90.00
_cell.angle_beta   90.00
_cell.angle_gamma   90.00
#
_symmetry.space_group_name_H-M   'P 1'
#
loop_
_entity.id
_entity.type
_entity.pdbx_description
1 polymer ?
#
loop_
_entity_poly.entity_id
_entity_poly.type
_entity_poly.pdbx_seq_one_letter_code
_entity_poly.pdbx_strand_id
1 'polypeptide(L)'
;MSDKNSNGLFTDQDSFNPKVNSIPLSDVDAQAAGRGGSIADLVKDATAQVSSLIRSEVELAKTEISGTAKKAGIAVALFGAAGVVLAYSSFFFFFFLAELLDNWLPRWSAFLIVFGIMFVLVALLALFGVKFVKGVKKPQATIDSINDLKSVVPSGKNDATADNGMFT
;
A
#
# COMPACT_ATOMS: atom_id res chain seq x y z
N MET A 1 -92.26 -12.29 19.23
CA MET A 1 -91.37 -13.48 19.26
C MET A 1 -89.96 -12.93 19.50
N SER A 2 -89.45 -12.86 20.74
CA SER A 2 -88.67 -13.92 21.43
C SER A 2 -87.66 -14.59 20.49
N ASP A 3 -86.36 -14.66 20.74
CA ASP A 3 -85.62 -14.66 22.02
C ASP A 3 -84.10 -14.52 21.75
N LYS A 4 -83.38 -13.95 22.74
CA LYS A 4 -82.03 -14.32 23.25
C LYS A 4 -80.80 -14.29 22.31
N ASN A 5 -79.56 -14.10 22.75
CA ASN A 5 -78.90 -13.65 23.98
C ASN A 5 -77.39 -13.86 23.70
N SER A 6 -76.56 -12.94 24.20
CA SER A 6 -75.18 -13.13 24.66
C SER A 6 -74.13 -13.78 23.74
N ASN A 7 -73.24 -12.93 23.24
CA ASN A 7 -71.84 -12.83 23.66
C ASN A 7 -71.17 -14.08 24.28
N GLY A 8 -70.19 -14.58 23.54
CA GLY A 8 -68.87 -15.00 24.01
C GLY A 8 -67.96 -14.87 22.78
N LEU A 9 -67.02 -13.93 22.62
CA LEU A 9 -65.99 -13.45 23.54
C LEU A 9 -65.30 -14.62 24.25
N PHE A 10 -64.08 -14.94 23.76
CA PHE A 10 -63.06 -15.80 24.36
C PHE A 10 -63.17 -17.31 24.12
N THR A 11 -63.08 -17.78 22.87
CA THR A 11 -62.62 -19.15 22.57
C THR A 11 -62.43 -19.36 21.06
N ASP A 12 -61.35 -18.80 20.52
CA ASP A 12 -60.59 -19.49 19.47
C ASP A 12 -59.15 -19.49 19.98
N GLN A 13 -58.87 -20.42 20.91
CA GLN A 13 -57.59 -20.52 21.60
C GLN A 13 -56.56 -21.37 20.84
N ASP A 14 -56.94 -21.99 19.71
CA ASP A 14 -56.17 -23.09 19.12
C ASP A 14 -55.85 -22.92 17.62
N SER A 15 -55.30 -21.80 17.18
CA SER A 15 -54.67 -21.73 15.85
C SER A 15 -53.56 -20.69 15.66
N PHE A 16 -53.04 -20.10 16.74
CA PHE A 16 -51.75 -19.42 16.66
C PHE A 16 -50.64 -20.46 16.83
N ASN A 17 -50.19 -21.03 15.72
CA ASN A 17 -48.95 -21.79 15.66
C ASN A 17 -47.84 -20.86 15.14
N PRO A 18 -47.22 -20.00 15.99
CA PRO A 18 -46.07 -19.23 15.56
C PRO A 18 -44.97 -20.23 15.18
N LYS A 19 -44.67 -20.32 13.87
CA LYS A 19 -43.43 -20.94 13.40
C LYS A 19 -42.28 -20.07 13.89
N VAL A 20 -41.90 -20.26 15.14
CA VAL A 20 -40.60 -19.84 15.64
C VAL A 20 -39.58 -20.59 14.80
N ASN A 21 -38.70 -19.87 14.12
CA ASN A 21 -37.46 -20.46 13.65
C ASN A 21 -36.76 -20.92 14.93
N SER A 22 -36.92 -22.19 15.29
CA SER A 22 -36.08 -22.82 16.28
C SER A 22 -34.69 -22.72 15.68
N ILE A 23 -33.91 -21.77 16.21
CA ILE A 23 -32.46 -21.80 16.07
C ILE A 23 -32.10 -23.25 16.35
N PRO A 24 -31.55 -24.00 15.39
CA PRO A 24 -31.12 -25.34 15.66
C PRO A 24 -30.12 -25.21 16.81
N LEU A 25 -30.51 -25.69 18.00
CA LEU A 25 -29.59 -26.01 19.07
C LEU A 25 -28.80 -27.24 18.60
N SER A 26 -28.09 -27.08 17.49
CA SER A 26 -26.84 -27.77 17.32
C SER A 26 -25.98 -27.15 18.40
N ASP A 27 -25.84 -27.87 19.52
CA ASP A 27 -24.89 -27.50 20.56
C ASP A 27 -23.61 -27.06 19.84
N VAL A 28 -23.17 -25.83 20.10
CA VAL A 28 -21.83 -25.40 19.69
C VAL A 28 -20.77 -26.39 20.26
N ASP A 29 -21.18 -27.20 21.24
CA ASP A 29 -20.44 -28.26 21.88
C ASP A 29 -20.59 -29.66 21.25
N ALA A 30 -21.55 -29.91 20.37
CA ALA A 30 -21.65 -31.21 19.66
C ALA A 30 -20.52 -31.39 18.62
N GLN A 31 -19.84 -30.30 18.26
CA GLN A 31 -18.59 -30.34 17.49
C GLN A 31 -17.34 -30.41 18.38
N ALA A 32 -17.46 -30.14 19.69
CA ALA A 32 -16.36 -30.14 20.66
C ALA A 32 -16.26 -31.47 21.46
N ALA A 33 -17.37 -32.18 21.69
CA ALA A 33 -17.40 -33.40 22.51
C ALA A 33 -16.87 -34.68 21.81
N GLY A 34 -16.33 -34.57 20.59
CA GLY A 34 -15.63 -35.65 19.88
C GLY A 34 -14.28 -35.25 19.29
N ARG A 35 -13.87 -33.97 19.42
CA ARG A 35 -12.52 -33.51 19.11
C ARG A 35 -11.76 -33.38 20.41
N GLY A 36 -11.29 -34.50 20.94
CA GLY A 36 -10.15 -34.45 21.85
C GLY A 36 -9.07 -33.66 21.12
N GLY A 37 -8.75 -32.47 21.64
CA GLY A 37 -7.84 -31.53 21.00
C GLY A 37 -6.48 -32.16 20.78
N SER A 38 -6.29 -32.73 19.60
CA SER A 38 -4.98 -33.11 19.11
C SER A 38 -4.16 -31.83 19.00
N ILE A 39 -2.87 -31.89 19.36
CA ILE A 39 -1.95 -30.78 19.13
C ILE A 39 -1.98 -30.34 17.66
N ALA A 40 -2.26 -31.26 16.74
CA ALA A 40 -2.42 -30.96 15.32
C ALA A 40 -3.63 -30.05 15.02
N ASP A 41 -4.75 -30.22 15.72
CA ASP A 41 -5.94 -29.38 15.53
C ASP A 41 -5.74 -27.98 16.13
N LEU A 42 -5.07 -27.88 17.29
CA LEU A 42 -4.71 -26.60 17.90
C LEU A 42 -3.73 -25.80 17.04
N VAL A 43 -2.71 -26.46 16.47
CA VAL A 43 -1.76 -25.83 15.55
C VAL A 43 -2.46 -25.38 14.27
N LYS A 44 -3.39 -26.18 13.74
CA LYS A 44 -4.18 -25.83 12.56
C LYS A 44 -5.05 -24.59 12.81
N ASP A 45 -5.76 -24.54 13.93
CA ASP A 45 -6.63 -23.40 14.27
C ASP A 45 -5.82 -22.13 14.59
N ALA A 46 -4.70 -22.26 15.32
CA ALA A 46 -3.80 -21.14 15.58
C ALA A 46 -3.19 -20.59 14.26
N THR A 47 -2.79 -21.47 13.35
CA THR A 47 -2.26 -21.08 12.04
C THR A 47 -3.33 -20.39 11.18
N ALA A 48 -4.58 -20.85 11.25
CA ALA A 48 -5.69 -20.22 10.55
C ALA A 48 -5.99 -18.81 11.10
N GLN A 49 -5.94 -18.62 12.43
CA GLN A 49 -6.13 -17.31 13.07
C GLN A 49 -5.00 -16.33 12.72
N VAL A 50 -3.75 -16.78 12.79
CA VAL A 50 -2.59 -15.96 12.38
C VAL A 50 -2.70 -15.58 10.90
N SER A 51 -3.11 -16.51 10.03
CA SER A 51 -3.32 -16.24 8.61
C SER A 51 -4.43 -15.19 8.38
N SER A 52 -5.51 -15.28 9.16
CA SER A 52 -6.60 -14.29 9.13
C SER A 52 -6.13 -12.90 9.58
N LEU A 53 -5.32 -12.83 10.64
CA LEU A 53 -4.81 -11.58 11.19
C LEU A 53 -3.84 -10.89 10.21
N ILE A 54 -2.93 -11.67 9.61
CA ILE A 54 -2.02 -11.17 8.57
C ILE A 54 -2.82 -10.65 7.38
N ARG A 55 -3.86 -11.38 6.96
CA ARG A 55 -4.70 -10.95 5.83
C ARG A 55 -5.40 -9.63 6.13
N SER A 56 -5.96 -9.45 7.33
CA SER A 56 -6.60 -8.19 7.72
C SER A 56 -5.61 -7.03 7.81
N GLU A 57 -4.40 -7.26 8.33
CA GLU A 57 -3.37 -6.22 8.42
C GLU A 57 -2.91 -5.79 7.02
N VAL A 58 -2.76 -6.74 6.09
CA VAL A 58 -2.43 -6.46 4.69
C VAL A 58 -3.57 -5.69 4.00
N GLU A 59 -4.82 -6.04 4.26
CA GLU A 59 -5.97 -5.34 3.68
C GLU A 59 -6.06 -3.90 4.21
N LEU A 60 -5.83 -3.70 5.51
CA LEU A 60 -5.77 -2.37 6.12
C LEU A 60 -4.60 -1.56 5.53
N ALA A 61 -3.39 -2.11 5.54
CA ALA A 61 -2.21 -1.48 4.97
C ALA A 61 -2.41 -1.16 3.48
N LYS A 62 -3.06 -2.04 2.71
CA LYS A 62 -3.39 -1.79 1.30
C LYS A 62 -4.32 -0.60 1.16
N THR A 63 -5.35 -0.46 1.99
CA THR A 63 -6.25 0.70 1.92
C THR A 63 -5.53 2.00 2.25
N GLU A 64 -4.71 2.01 3.31
CA GLU A 64 -3.96 3.19 3.74
C GLU A 64 -2.89 3.60 2.73
N ILE A 65 -2.11 2.63 2.25
CA ILE A 65 -1.08 2.86 1.22
C ILE A 65 -1.74 3.26 -0.10
N SER A 66 -2.87 2.66 -0.50
CA SER A 66 -3.51 3.00 -1.78
C SER A 66 -3.95 4.47 -1.85
N GLY A 67 -4.48 5.01 -0.75
CA GLY A 67 -4.85 6.43 -0.67
C GLY A 67 -3.63 7.34 -0.79
N THR A 68 -2.56 7.03 -0.06
CA THR A 68 -1.31 7.79 -0.09
C THR A 68 -0.61 7.69 -1.45
N ALA A 69 -0.55 6.49 -2.03
CA ALA A 69 0.03 6.23 -3.34
C ALA A 69 -0.70 6.98 -4.45
N LYS A 70 -2.03 7.05 -4.41
CA LYS A 70 -2.81 7.82 -5.40
C LYS A 70 -2.50 9.31 -5.32
N LYS A 71 -2.47 9.89 -4.10
CA LYS A 71 -2.13 11.30 -3.89
C LYS A 71 -0.71 11.61 -4.35
N ALA A 72 0.25 10.74 -3.99
CA ALA A 72 1.64 10.86 -4.43
C ALA A 72 1.76 10.76 -5.95
N GLY A 73 1.03 9.84 -6.60
CA GLY A 73 1.00 9.70 -8.05
C GLY A 73 0.45 10.94 -8.76
N ILE A 74 -0.63 11.54 -8.24
CA ILE A 74 -1.16 12.80 -8.76
C ILE A 74 -0.15 13.93 -8.58
N ALA A 75 0.50 14.03 -7.41
CA ALA A 75 1.51 15.05 -7.16
C ALA A 75 2.69 14.92 -8.15
N VAL A 76 3.21 13.70 -8.34
CA VAL A 76 4.29 13.44 -9.31
C VAL A 76 3.86 13.81 -10.73
N ALA A 77 2.62 13.47 -11.13
CA ALA A 77 2.10 13.84 -12.45
C ALA A 77 1.99 15.36 -12.62
N LEU A 78 1.45 16.07 -11.62
CA LEU A 78 1.31 17.54 -11.67
C LEU A 78 2.67 18.24 -11.65
N PHE A 79 3.59 17.84 -10.77
CA PHE A 79 4.94 18.41 -10.75
C PHE A 79 5.74 18.05 -12.00
N GLY A 80 5.55 16.85 -12.54
CA GLY A 80 6.13 16.45 -13.83
C GLY A 80 5.64 17.35 -14.97
N ALA A 81 4.32 17.53 -15.09
CA ALA A 81 3.72 18.40 -16.09
C ALA A 81 4.17 19.86 -15.91
N ALA A 82 4.15 20.38 -14.68
CA ALA A 82 4.64 21.72 -14.37
C ALA A 82 6.13 21.89 -14.73
N GLY A 83 6.96 20.88 -14.46
CA GLY A 83 8.37 20.87 -14.84
C GLY A 83 8.57 20.95 -16.35
N VAL A 84 7.79 20.19 -17.12
CA VAL A 84 7.84 20.24 -18.60
C VAL A 84 7.39 21.61 -19.11
N VAL A 85 6.29 22.15 -18.62
CA VAL A 85 5.79 23.49 -19.00
C VAL A 85 6.84 24.54 -18.67
N LEU A 86 7.40 24.54 -17.46
CA LEU A 86 8.45 25.47 -17.05
C LEU A 86 9.70 25.33 -17.92
N ALA A 87 10.13 24.11 -18.27
CA ALA A 87 11.28 23.89 -19.13
C ALA A 87 11.08 24.51 -20.52
N TYR A 88 9.92 24.29 -21.15
CA TYR A 88 9.60 24.88 -22.45
C TYR A 88 9.40 26.41 -22.36
N SER A 89 8.68 26.89 -21.35
CA SER A 89 8.47 28.32 -21.13
C SER A 89 9.76 29.07 -20.82
N SER A 90 10.74 28.43 -20.17
CA SER A 90 12.04 29.03 -19.88
C SER A 90 12.77 29.47 -21.16
N PHE A 91 12.67 28.70 -22.24
CA PHE A 91 13.25 29.08 -23.53
C PHE A 91 12.69 30.44 -24.00
N PHE A 92 11.36 30.58 -24.03
CA PHE A 92 10.71 31.84 -24.40
C PHE A 92 11.02 32.98 -23.42
N PHE A 93 11.12 32.69 -22.12
CA PHE A 93 11.46 33.69 -21.11
C PHE A 93 12.86 34.27 -21.33
N PHE A 94 13.87 33.44 -21.63
CA PHE A 94 15.22 33.93 -21.90
C PHE A 94 15.32 34.66 -23.24
N PHE A 95 14.57 34.23 -24.26
CA PHE A 95 14.44 34.99 -25.51
C PHE A 95 13.81 36.36 -25.27
N PHE A 96 12.71 36.42 -24.52
CA PHE A 96 12.09 37.66 -24.10
C PHE A 96 13.07 38.55 -23.33
N LEU A 97 13.85 37.99 -22.41
CA LEU A 97 14.83 38.74 -21.63
C LEU A 97 15.91 39.33 -22.54
N ALA A 98 16.41 38.56 -23.51
CA ALA A 98 17.40 39.06 -24.48
C ALA A 98 16.82 40.20 -25.34
N GLU A 99 15.59 40.05 -25.83
CA GLU A 99 14.91 41.08 -26.62
C GLU A 99 14.58 42.33 -25.76
N LEU A 100 14.28 42.14 -24.48
CA LEU A 100 14.08 43.24 -23.54
C LEU A 100 15.38 44.04 -23.38
N LEU A 101 16.52 43.36 -23.19
CA LEU A 101 17.83 44.02 -23.08
C LEU A 101 18.28 44.71 -24.38
N ASP A 102 17.85 44.23 -25.54
CA ASP A 102 18.14 44.82 -26.86
C ASP A 102 17.65 46.29 -26.96
N ASN A 103 16.68 46.71 -26.14
CA ASN A 103 16.22 48.10 -26.12
C ASN A 103 17.30 49.10 -25.64
N TRP A 104 18.31 48.64 -24.89
CA TRP A 104 19.37 49.48 -24.34
C TRP A 104 20.78 49.09 -24.81
N LEU A 105 20.94 47.92 -25.42
CA LEU A 105 22.23 47.32 -25.77
C LEU A 105 22.20 46.75 -27.18
N PRO A 106 23.34 46.62 -27.88
CA PRO A 106 23.39 45.89 -29.14
C PRO A 106 22.91 44.45 -28.97
N ARG A 107 22.01 43.98 -29.85
CA ARG A 107 21.43 42.64 -29.84
C ARG A 107 22.39 41.52 -29.44
N TRP A 108 23.53 41.42 -30.11
CA TRP A 108 24.50 40.35 -29.82
C TRP A 108 24.98 40.34 -28.36
N SER A 109 25.14 41.51 -27.74
CA SER A 109 25.60 41.65 -26.35
C SER A 109 24.50 41.29 -25.35
N ALA A 110 23.24 41.62 -25.67
CA ALA A 110 22.09 41.22 -24.86
C ALA A 110 21.97 39.69 -24.76
N PHE A 111 22.08 38.98 -25.89
CA PHE A 111 22.08 37.51 -25.91
C PHE A 111 23.27 36.92 -25.15
N LEU A 112 24.45 37.53 -25.22
CA LEU A 112 25.64 37.07 -24.47
C LEU A 112 25.45 37.24 -22.95
N ILE A 113 24.86 38.36 -22.50
CA ILE A 113 24.54 38.58 -21.09
C ILE A 113 23.54 37.53 -20.58
N VAL A 114 22.46 37.29 -21.32
CA VAL A 114 21.46 36.29 -20.95
C VAL A 114 22.07 34.88 -20.90
N PHE A 115 22.94 34.54 -21.85
CA PHE A 115 23.70 33.29 -21.81
C PHE A 115 24.57 33.18 -20.54
N GLY A 116 25.23 34.27 -20.14
CA GLY A 116 25.96 34.33 -18.87
C GLY A 116 25.06 34.07 -17.66
N ILE A 117 23.87 34.67 -17.62
CA ILE A 117 22.86 34.45 -16.56
C ILE A 117 22.44 32.98 -16.51
N MET A 118 22.21 32.34 -17.65
CA MET A 118 21.87 30.91 -17.72
C MET A 118 22.99 30.04 -17.14
N PHE A 119 24.26 30.38 -17.41
CA PHE A 119 25.40 29.65 -16.87
C PHE A 119 25.49 29.74 -15.35
N VAL A 120 25.24 30.95 -14.79
CA VAL A 120 25.16 31.15 -13.34
C VAL A 120 24.00 30.36 -12.74
N LEU A 121 22.83 30.36 -13.39
CA LEU A 121 21.67 29.55 -12.97
C LEU A 121 22.01 28.05 -12.93
N VAL A 122 22.66 27.53 -13.96
CA VAL A 122 23.11 26.12 -14.01
C VAL A 122 24.07 25.82 -12.87
N ALA A 123 25.04 26.69 -12.61
CA ALA A 123 25.99 26.51 -11.52
C ALA A 123 25.28 26.45 -10.16
N LEU A 124 24.32 27.36 -9.91
CA LEU A 124 23.52 27.37 -8.68
C LEU A 124 22.68 26.09 -8.55
N LEU A 125 21.96 25.69 -9.59
CA LEU A 125 21.13 24.48 -9.58
C LEU A 125 21.97 23.22 -9.35
N ALA A 126 23.15 23.11 -9.98
CA ALA A 126 24.06 22.00 -9.77
C ALA A 126 24.57 21.95 -8.33
N LEU A 127 24.95 23.10 -7.75
CA LEU A 127 25.39 23.18 -6.35
C LEU A 127 24.28 22.78 -5.37
N PHE A 128 23.06 23.29 -5.56
CA PHE A 128 21.92 22.91 -4.73
C PHE A 128 21.54 21.45 -4.90
N GLY A 129 21.56 20.92 -6.13
CA GLY A 129 21.32 19.51 -6.41
C GLY A 129 22.31 18.60 -5.69
N VAL A 130 23.60 18.93 -5.74
CA VAL A 130 24.64 18.18 -5.02
C VAL A 130 24.43 18.24 -3.51
N LYS A 131 24.10 19.41 -2.95
CA LYS A 131 23.79 19.54 -1.51
C LYS A 131 22.57 18.74 -1.11
N PHE A 132 21.52 18.77 -1.94
CA PHE A 132 20.29 18.03 -1.70
C PHE A 132 20.56 16.51 -1.65
N VAL A 133 21.27 15.97 -2.65
CA VAL A 133 21.62 14.54 -2.70
C VAL A 133 22.50 14.13 -1.51
N LYS A 134 23.47 14.96 -1.11
CA LYS A 134 24.33 14.68 0.05
C LYS A 134 23.55 14.67 1.38
N GLY A 135 22.44 15.40 1.47
CA GLY A 135 21.57 15.43 2.65
C GLY A 135 20.67 14.20 2.81
N VAL A 136 20.45 13.42 1.74
CA VAL A 136 19.62 12.21 1.79
C VAL A 136 20.41 11.09 2.46
N LYS A 137 20.03 10.73 3.70
CA LYS A 137 20.57 9.55 4.39
C LYS A 137 20.20 8.29 3.60
N LYS A 138 21.20 7.44 3.33
CA LYS A 138 20.96 6.10 2.76
C LYS A 138 20.04 5.32 3.72
N PRO A 139 19.10 4.50 3.23
CA PRO A 139 18.22 3.69 4.09
C PRO A 139 19.01 2.54 4.73
N GLN A 140 19.75 2.87 5.80
CA GLN A 140 20.67 1.96 6.51
C GLN A 140 19.94 0.74 7.05
N ALA A 141 18.81 0.92 7.74
CA ALA A 141 18.02 -0.17 8.30
C ALA A 141 17.57 -1.20 7.24
N THR A 142 17.21 -0.76 6.03
CA THR A 142 16.85 -1.68 4.94
C THR A 142 18.06 -2.45 4.43
N ILE A 143 19.21 -1.79 4.32
CA ILE A 143 20.47 -2.44 3.90
C ILE A 143 20.89 -3.47 4.94
N ASP A 144 20.80 -3.13 6.23
CA ASP A 144 21.15 -4.01 7.34
C ASP A 144 20.24 -5.25 7.37
N SER A 145 18.92 -5.08 7.26
CA SER A 145 17.98 -6.21 7.20
C SER A 145 18.22 -7.14 6.01
N ILE A 146 18.60 -6.61 4.84
CA ILE A 146 18.92 -7.43 3.65
C ILE A 146 20.22 -8.20 3.87
N ASN A 147 21.21 -7.59 4.53
CA ASN A 147 22.48 -8.25 4.85
C ASN A 147 22.27 -9.38 5.87
N ASP A 148 21.47 -9.15 6.90
CA ASP A 148 21.09 -10.17 7.87
C ASP A 148 20.35 -11.33 7.21
N LEU A 149 19.39 -11.04 6.31
CA LEU A 149 18.70 -12.10 5.53
C LEU A 149 19.67 -12.98 4.74
N LYS A 150 20.72 -12.38 4.16
CA LYS A 150 21.72 -13.11 3.39
C LYS A 150 22.58 -14.04 4.26
N SER A 151 22.68 -13.78 5.56
CA SER A 151 23.41 -14.61 6.52
C SER A 151 22.64 -15.85 6.97
N VAL A 152 21.30 -15.80 6.95
CA VAL A 152 20.42 -16.90 7.38
C VAL A 152 19.87 -17.75 6.24
N VAL A 153 20.09 -17.37 4.97
CA VAL A 153 19.80 -18.22 3.82
C VAL A 153 20.99 -19.13 3.56
N PRO A 154 20.88 -20.47 3.79
CA PRO A 154 21.91 -21.40 3.39
C PRO A 154 22.04 -21.33 1.86
N SER A 155 23.19 -20.86 1.36
CA SER A 155 23.52 -21.03 -0.04
C SER A 155 23.69 -22.52 -0.28
N GLY A 156 22.65 -23.17 -0.82
CA GLY A 156 22.64 -24.58 -1.19
C GLY A 156 23.69 -24.86 -2.24
N LYS A 157 24.94 -24.99 -1.81
CA LYS A 157 25.99 -25.64 -2.58
C LYS A 157 25.71 -27.12 -2.44
N ASN A 158 25.14 -27.70 -3.48
CA ASN A 158 24.95 -29.15 -3.61
C ASN A 158 26.35 -29.79 -3.69
N ASP A 159 26.95 -30.07 -2.54
CA ASP A 159 28.05 -31.02 -2.44
C ASP A 159 27.43 -32.43 -2.54
N ALA A 160 26.94 -32.76 -3.74
CA ALA A 160 26.56 -34.10 -4.14
C ALA A 160 27.83 -34.94 -4.31
N THR A 161 28.53 -35.22 -3.20
CA THR A 161 29.49 -36.31 -3.13
C THR A 161 28.69 -37.54 -2.74
N ALA A 162 27.99 -38.12 -3.72
CA ALA A 162 27.37 -39.41 -3.58
C ALA A 162 28.49 -40.47 -3.52
N ASP A 163 28.76 -40.88 -2.29
CA ASP A 163 29.59 -42.02 -1.90
C ASP A 163 29.05 -43.31 -2.55
N ASN A 164 29.62 -43.68 -3.69
CA ASN A 164 29.43 -44.97 -4.33
C ASN A 164 30.53 -45.92 -3.85
N GLY A 165 30.35 -46.52 -2.68
CA GLY A 165 31.37 -47.42 -2.15
C GLY A 165 30.90 -48.32 -1.01
N MET A 166 30.66 -49.59 -1.36
CA MET A 166 30.95 -50.74 -0.50
C MET A 166 29.96 -51.07 0.63
N PHE A 167 28.97 -51.90 0.30
CA PHE A 167 28.62 -53.06 1.13
C PHE A 167 28.35 -54.25 0.21
N THR A 168 29.39 -55.07 0.02
CA THR A 168 29.29 -56.50 -0.31
C THR A 168 29.21 -57.30 0.97
#